data_AF-A0A352UFD4-F1
#
_entry.id   AF-A0A352UFD4-F1
#
_cell.length_a   1.000
_cell.length_b   1.000
_cell.length_c   1.000
_cell.angle_alpha   90.00
_cell.angle_beta   90.00
_cell.angle_gamma   90.00
#
_symmetry.space_group_name_H-M   'P 1'
#
loop_
_entity.id
_entity.type
_entity.pdbx_description
1 polymer ?
#
loop_
_entity_poly.entity_id
_entity_poly.type
_entity_poly.pdbx_seq_one_letter_code
_entity_poly.pdbx_strand_id
1 'polypeptide(L)'
;PFVGQHNLDHVQAFVDDVVLVTDAQIAEAMGLILERGKVLAEAAAASTYAALLSGKVSLSGGETVICVLSGGNVDTARLVEILG
;
A
#
# COMPACT_ATOMS: atom_id res chain seq x y z
N PRO A 1 10.61 15.19 0.10
CA PRO A 1 11.05 13.89 -0.45
C PRO A 1 11.30 13.98 -1.96
N PHE A 2 12.39 13.36 -2.44
CA PHE A 2 12.72 13.23 -3.87
C PHE A 2 13.12 11.77 -4.16
N VAL A 3 12.88 11.30 -5.39
CA VAL A 3 13.32 9.98 -5.85
C VAL A 3 14.73 10.10 -6.43
N GLY A 4 15.60 9.12 -6.13
CA GLY A 4 16.95 9.06 -6.72
C GLY A 4 16.91 8.77 -8.22
N GLN A 5 17.87 9.31 -8.98
CA GLN A 5 17.87 9.26 -10.45
C GLN A 5 17.71 7.83 -11.00
N HIS A 6 18.53 6.88 -10.52
CA HIS A 6 18.44 5.49 -11.00
C HIS A 6 17.06 4.86 -10.77
N ASN A 7 16.44 5.12 -9.61
CA ASN A 7 15.11 4.59 -9.32
C ASN A 7 14.07 5.20 -10.27
N LEU A 8 14.17 6.50 -10.56
CA LEU A 8 13.29 7.15 -11.52
C LEU A 8 13.46 6.56 -12.92
N ASP A 9 14.70 6.36 -13.37
CA ASP A 9 15.01 5.77 -14.68
C ASP A 9 14.40 4.36 -14.80
N HIS A 10 14.53 3.55 -13.75
CA HIS A 10 13.93 2.20 -13.72
C HIS A 10 12.41 2.24 -13.72
N VAL A 11 11.78 3.11 -12.91
CA VAL A 11 10.31 3.24 -12.88
C VAL A 11 9.79 3.65 -14.26
N GLN A 12 10.41 4.65 -14.89
CA GLN A 12 10.03 5.11 -16.23
C GLN A 12 10.17 4.03 -17.32
N ALA A 13 11.12 3.11 -17.17
CA ALA A 13 11.37 2.06 -18.15
C ALA A 13 10.50 0.80 -17.94
N PHE A 14 10.10 0.49 -16.70
CA PHE A 14 9.57 -0.84 -16.35
C PHE A 14 8.23 -0.83 -15.61
N VAL A 15 7.78 0.30 -15.06
CA VAL A 15 6.49 0.36 -14.34
C VAL A 15 5.39 0.79 -15.29
N ASP A 16 4.32 0.00 -15.38
CA ASP A 16 3.19 0.26 -16.27
C ASP A 16 2.33 1.46 -15.82
N ASP A 17 2.13 1.62 -14.51
CA ASP A 17 1.29 2.69 -13.96
C ASP A 17 1.69 3.07 -12.51
N VAL A 18 1.40 4.32 -12.15
CA VAL A 18 1.58 4.86 -10.79
C VAL A 18 0.25 5.42 -10.31
N VAL A 19 -0.31 4.79 -9.29
CA VAL A 19 -1.60 5.17 -8.72
C VAL A 19 -1.44 5.89 -7.39
N LEU A 20 -2.37 6.81 -7.10
CA LEU A 20 -2.42 7.56 -5.86
C LEU A 20 -3.55 7.04 -4.96
N VAL A 21 -3.25 6.95 -3.66
CA VAL A 21 -4.20 6.63 -2.59
C VAL A 21 -4.14 7.70 -1.52
N THR A 22 -5.25 7.91 -0.83
CA THR A 22 -5.35 8.87 0.27
C THR A 22 -4.96 8.22 1.60
N ASP A 23 -4.60 9.04 2.58
CA ASP A 23 -4.31 8.57 3.94
C ASP A 23 -5.48 7.78 4.55
N ALA A 24 -6.73 8.17 4.25
CA ALA A 24 -7.93 7.45 4.70
C ALA A 24 -8.03 6.05 4.09
N GLN A 25 -7.70 5.90 2.79
CA GLN A 25 -7.66 4.59 2.13
C GLN A 25 -6.53 3.72 2.68
N ILE A 26 -5.40 4.31 3.02
CA ILE A 26 -4.28 3.61 3.67
C ILE A 26 -4.70 3.12 5.07
N ALA A 27 -5.36 3.95 5.87
CA ALA A 27 -5.85 3.59 7.20
C ALA A 27 -6.85 2.42 7.15
N GLU A 28 -7.81 2.47 6.22
CA GLU A 28 -8.75 1.36 5.98
C GLU A 28 -8.01 0.06 5.61
N ALA A 29 -7.03 0.15 4.70
CA ALA A 29 -6.22 -0.99 4.30
C ALA A 29 -5.41 -1.57 5.47
N MET A 30 -4.80 -0.71 6.31
CA MET A 30 -4.08 -1.14 7.52
C MET A 30 -5.01 -1.93 8.46
N GLY A 31 -6.22 -1.43 8.70
CA GLY A 31 -7.22 -2.10 9.53
C GLY A 31 -7.58 -3.49 8.99
N LEU A 32 -7.86 -3.58 7.69
CA LEU A 32 -8.21 -4.86 7.05
C LEU A 32 -7.06 -5.86 7.00
N ILE A 33 -5.83 -5.42 6.76
CA ILE A 33 -4.63 -6.28 6.81
C ILE A 33 -4.46 -6.85 8.22
N LEU A 34 -4.59 -6.00 9.24
CA LEU A 34 -4.47 -6.42 10.63
C LEU A 34 -5.62 -7.36 11.03
N GLU A 35 -6.86 -7.02 10.69
CA GLU A 35 -8.04 -7.80 11.07
C GLU A 35 -8.10 -9.14 10.34
N ARG A 36 -7.83 -9.19 9.04
CA ARG A 36 -8.02 -10.41 8.23
C ARG A 36 -6.72 -11.19 8.03
N GLY A 37 -5.63 -10.49 7.79
CA GLY A 37 -4.31 -11.09 7.59
C GLY A 37 -3.56 -11.38 8.87
N LYS A 38 -3.94 -10.74 10.00
CA LYS A 38 -3.23 -10.82 11.29
C LYS A 38 -1.76 -10.40 11.18
N VAL A 39 -1.48 -9.53 10.22
CA VAL A 39 -0.15 -8.94 9.97
C VAL A 39 -0.21 -7.47 10.34
N LEU A 40 0.75 -6.99 11.12
CA LEU A 40 0.93 -5.56 11.36
C LEU A 40 1.76 -4.96 10.23
N ALA A 41 1.12 -4.21 9.34
CA ALA A 41 1.76 -3.50 8.24
C ALA A 41 1.86 -1.99 8.54
N GLU A 42 2.95 -1.36 8.13
CA GLU A 42 3.08 0.09 8.18
C GLU A 42 2.31 0.78 7.05
N ALA A 43 2.08 2.10 7.16
CA ALA A 43 1.30 2.86 6.19
C ALA A 43 1.84 2.71 4.75
N ALA A 44 3.16 2.78 4.57
CA ALA A 44 3.78 2.60 3.26
C ALA A 44 3.54 1.20 2.69
N ALA A 45 3.64 0.16 3.51
CA ALA A 45 3.37 -1.23 3.10
C ALA A 45 1.88 -1.47 2.80
N ALA A 46 0.97 -0.86 3.57
CA ALA A 46 -0.47 -0.98 3.35
C ALA A 46 -0.94 -0.26 2.08
N SER A 47 -0.16 0.69 1.55
CA SER A 47 -0.54 1.47 0.35
C SER A 47 -0.82 0.60 -0.88
N THR A 48 -0.13 -0.54 -1.05
CA THR A 48 -0.37 -1.44 -2.19
C THR A 48 -1.76 -2.08 -2.11
N TYR A 49 -2.20 -2.45 -0.90
CA TYR A 49 -3.52 -3.03 -0.68
C TYR A 49 -4.61 -1.95 -0.73
N ALA A 50 -4.31 -0.74 -0.25
CA ALA A 50 -5.19 0.42 -0.40
C ALA A 50 -5.50 0.72 -1.88
N ALA A 51 -4.50 0.64 -2.75
CA ALA A 51 -4.67 0.87 -4.19
C ALA A 51 -5.62 -0.17 -4.82
N LEU A 52 -5.47 -1.43 -4.41
CA LEU A 52 -6.35 -2.52 -4.84
C LEU A 52 -7.79 -2.33 -4.35
N LEU A 53 -7.99 -2.07 -3.06
CA LEU A 53 -9.32 -1.85 -2.47
C LEU A 53 -10.04 -0.64 -3.05
N SER A 54 -9.28 0.40 -3.40
CA SER A 54 -9.81 1.64 -3.96
C SER A 54 -10.18 1.54 -5.44
N GLY A 55 -10.03 0.37 -6.06
CA GLY A 55 -10.29 0.16 -7.49
C GLY A 55 -9.41 1.02 -8.40
N LYS A 56 -8.23 1.43 -7.91
CA LYS A 56 -7.29 2.27 -8.67
C LYS A 56 -6.43 1.46 -9.63
N VAL A 57 -6.33 0.15 -9.40
CA VAL A 57 -5.61 -0.78 -10.26
C VAL A 57 -6.62 -1.43 -11.22
N SER A 58 -6.33 -1.37 -12.52
CA SER A 58 -7.13 -2.05 -13.54
C SER A 58 -6.81 -3.54 -13.52
N LEU A 59 -7.84 -4.37 -13.30
CA LEU A 59 -7.69 -5.82 -13.22
C LEU A 59 -8.67 -6.53 -14.14
N SER A 60 -8.22 -7.60 -14.78
CA SER A 60 -9.08 -8.53 -15.52
C SER A 60 -9.56 -9.65 -14.60
N GLY A 61 -10.75 -10.20 -14.88
CA GLY A 61 -11.28 -11.31 -14.11
C GLY A 61 -10.35 -12.53 -14.14
N GLY A 62 -10.02 -13.08 -12.96
CA GLY A 62 -9.17 -14.26 -12.81
C GLY A 62 -7.66 -13.98 -12.72
N GLU A 63 -7.24 -12.72 -12.74
CA GLU A 63 -5.82 -12.36 -12.52
C GLU A 63 -5.38 -12.66 -11.08
N THR A 64 -4.12 -13.11 -10.95
CA THR A 64 -3.47 -13.25 -9.63
C THR A 64 -2.81 -11.93 -9.28
N VAL A 65 -3.20 -11.36 -8.15
CA VAL A 65 -2.70 -10.07 -7.67
C VAL A 65 -1.88 -10.26 -6.41
N ILE A 66 -0.72 -9.60 -6.34
CA ILE A 66 0.19 -9.64 -5.19
C ILE A 66 0.36 -8.22 -4.66
N CYS A 67 0.00 -8.02 -3.39
CA CYS A 67 0.30 -6.80 -2.63
C CYS A 67 1.55 -7.04 -1.79
N VAL A 68 2.60 -6.25 -1.99
CA VAL A 68 3.86 -6.40 -1.25
C VAL A 68 3.78 -5.60 0.05
N LEU A 69 3.71 -6.32 1.18
CA LEU A 69 3.81 -5.72 2.51
C LEU A 69 5.29 -5.58 2.90
N SER A 70 5.91 -4.46 2.54
CA SER A 70 7.36 -4.25 2.68
C SER A 70 7.86 -4.09 4.12
N GLY A 71 6.99 -3.72 5.06
CA GLY A 71 7.37 -3.38 6.42
C GLY A 71 6.19 -3.30 7.39
N GLY A 72 6.52 -3.31 8.68
CA GLY A 72 5.57 -3.28 9.80
C GLY A 72 6.06 -2.41 10.95
N ASN A 73 6.93 -1.44 10.69
CA ASN A 73 7.54 -0.62 11.73
C ASN A 73 6.58 0.51 12.16
N VAL A 74 5.62 0.17 13.01
CA VAL A 74 4.59 1.08 13.49
C VAL A 74 4.62 1.15 15.01
N ASP A 75 4.67 2.38 15.54
CA ASP A 75 4.48 2.63 16.96
C ASP A 75 3.03 2.38 17.37
N THR A 76 2.82 1.76 18.54
CA THR A 76 1.48 1.37 18.99
C THR A 76 0.55 2.56 19.24
N ALA A 77 1.08 3.72 19.68
CA ALA A 77 0.27 4.92 19.84
C ALA A 77 -0.20 5.44 18.48
N ARG A 78 0.66 5.40 17.46
CA ARG A 78 0.29 5.77 16.09
C ARG A 78 -0.73 4.80 15.49
N LEU A 79 -0.61 3.51 15.79
CA LEU A 79 -1.59 2.51 15.36
C LEU A 79 -2.98 2.80 15.93
N VAL A 80 -3.06 3.13 17.23
CA VAL A 80 -4.32 3.51 17.88
C VAL A 80 -4.90 4.79 17.27
N GLU A 81 -4.07 5.78 16.94
CA GLU A 81 -4.54 7.00 16.27
C GLU A 81 -5.10 6.73 14.86
N ILE A 82 -4.51 5.79 14.12
CA ILE A 82 -4.93 5.46 12.75
C ILE A 82 -6.19 4.59 12.73
N LEU A 83 -6.34 3.68 13.71
CA LEU A 83 -7.41 2.68 13.73
C LEU A 83 -8.56 2.99 14.69
N GLY A 84 -8.36 3.94 15.61
CA GLY A 84 -9.37 4.42 16.56
C GLY A 84 -10.22 5.54 15.98
#